data_AF-A0ABD6E956-F1
#
_entry.id   AF-A0ABD6E956-F1
#
_cell.length_a   1.000
_cell.length_b   1.000
_cell.length_c   1.000
_cell.angle_alpha   90.00
_cell.angle_beta   90.00
_cell.angle_gamma   90.00
#
_symmetry.space_group_name_H-M   'P 1'
#
loop_
_entity.id
_entity.type
_entity.pdbx_description
1 polymer ?
#
loop_
_entity_poly.entity_id
_entity_poly.type
_entity_poly.pdbx_seq_one_letter_code
_entity_poly.pdbx_strand_id
1 'polypeptide(L)'
;MAIQNNETVGYTLACGNRILQCYADLPHVAAFLLRVLLNEIGDRNVQFFIVSRDDWLFSLMIDHALHTERFERRHSRCLNDQVNWSAIFILNMGYNLF
;
A
#
# COMPACT_ATOMS: atom_id res chain seq x y z
N MET A 1 4.21 7.09 -10.74
CA MET A 1 3.29 8.22 -10.46
C MET A 1 2.19 8.23 -11.52
N ALA A 2 0.96 8.54 -11.15
CA ALA A 2 -0.18 8.66 -12.05
C ALA A 2 -0.64 10.12 -12.10
N ILE A 3 -0.93 10.61 -13.31
CA ILE A 3 -1.35 11.99 -13.58
C ILE A 3 -2.67 11.97 -14.33
N GLN A 4 -3.64 12.77 -13.90
CA GLN A 4 -4.92 13.00 -14.58
C GLN A 4 -5.21 14.50 -14.55
N ASN A 5 -5.60 15.10 -15.68
CA ASN A 5 -5.86 16.54 -15.80
C ASN A 5 -4.70 17.43 -15.30
N ASN A 6 -3.44 17.02 -15.55
CA ASN A 6 -2.21 17.66 -15.04
C ASN A 6 -2.04 17.66 -13.51
N GLU A 7 -2.84 16.90 -12.78
CA GLU A 7 -2.74 16.73 -11.34
C GLU A 7 -2.26 15.32 -10.98
N THR A 8 -1.50 15.20 -9.89
CA THR A 8 -1.04 13.89 -9.40
C THR A 8 -2.18 13.22 -8.65
N VAL A 9 -2.70 12.13 -9.21
CA VAL A 9 -3.81 11.34 -8.62
C VAL A 9 -3.33 10.08 -7.87
N GLY A 10 -2.02 9.84 -7.89
CA GLY A 10 -1.43 8.76 -7.11
C GLY A 10 0.06 8.56 -7.35
N TYR A 11 0.73 7.93 -6.39
CA TYR A 11 2.13 7.54 -6.49
C TYR A 11 2.42 6.30 -5.66
N THR A 12 3.53 5.66 -6.00
CA THR A 12 4.11 4.54 -5.27
C THR A 12 5.56 4.83 -4.95
N LEU A 13 6.04 4.28 -3.84
CA LEU A 13 7.43 4.34 -3.43
C LEU A 13 7.87 2.95 -2.96
N ALA A 14 9.02 2.48 -3.43
CA ALA A 14 9.63 1.23 -3.01
C ALA A 14 11.13 1.38 -2.76
N CYS A 15 11.66 0.48 -1.94
CA CYS A 15 13.09 0.32 -1.70
C CYS A 15 13.41 -1.18 -1.75
N GLY A 16 14.08 -1.61 -2.82
CA GLY A 16 14.27 -3.03 -3.11
C GLY A 16 12.91 -3.74 -3.28
N ASN A 17 12.71 -4.83 -2.56
CA ASN A 17 11.46 -5.60 -2.57
C ASN A 17 10.42 -5.13 -1.53
N ARG A 18 10.65 -3.98 -0.89
CA ARG A 18 9.73 -3.41 0.08
C ARG A 18 8.98 -2.22 -0.53
N ILE A 19 7.65 -2.32 -0.59
CA ILE A 19 6.81 -1.17 -0.94
C ILE A 19 6.64 -0.34 0.32
N LEU A 20 7.13 0.89 0.26
CA LEU A 20 7.08 1.85 1.35
C LEU A 20 5.76 2.61 1.32
N GLN A 21 5.25 2.98 0.15
CA GLN A 21 4.05 3.79 0.10
C GLN A 21 3.25 3.54 -1.17
N CYS A 22 1.93 3.58 -1.05
CA CYS A 22 1.01 3.70 -2.16
C CYS A 22 -0.09 4.67 -1.76
N TYR A 23 -0.11 5.83 -2.39
CA TYR A 23 -1.16 6.84 -2.26
C TYR A 23 -1.91 6.92 -3.59
N ALA A 24 -3.24 6.94 -3.55
CA ALA A 24 -4.05 7.20 -4.73
C ALA A 24 -5.43 7.71 -4.33
N ASP A 25 -6.02 8.56 -5.18
CA ASP A 25 -7.35 9.10 -4.93
C ASP A 25 -8.46 8.05 -5.11
N LEU A 26 -8.21 7.01 -5.93
CA LEU A 26 -9.18 5.95 -6.25
C LEU A 26 -8.53 4.55 -6.21
N PRO A 27 -9.28 3.50 -5.78
CA PRO A 27 -8.74 2.13 -5.70
C PRO A 27 -8.18 1.57 -7.01
N HIS A 28 -8.79 1.88 -8.16
CA HIS A 28 -8.30 1.39 -9.45
C HIS A 28 -6.98 2.05 -9.85
N VAL A 29 -6.73 3.31 -9.43
CA VAL A 29 -5.44 3.99 -9.62
C VAL A 29 -4.37 3.32 -8.77
N ALA A 30 -4.68 3.00 -7.51
CA ALA A 30 -3.78 2.23 -6.64
C ALA A 30 -3.45 0.86 -7.24
N ALA A 31 -4.46 0.11 -7.69
CA ALA A 31 -4.26 -1.20 -8.31
C ALA A 31 -3.37 -1.12 -9.56
N PHE A 32 -3.57 -0.12 -10.42
CA PHE A 32 -2.71 0.13 -11.57
C PHE A 32 -1.26 0.41 -11.16
N LEU A 33 -1.06 1.33 -10.22
CA LEU A 33 0.28 1.70 -9.73
C LEU A 33 1.01 0.52 -9.09
N LEU A 34 0.30 -0.28 -8.29
CA LEU A 34 0.86 -1.48 -7.67
C LEU A 34 1.23 -2.52 -8.70
N ARG A 35 0.39 -2.76 -9.72
CA ARG A 35 0.71 -3.69 -10.80
C ARG A 35 1.98 -3.28 -11.56
N VAL A 36 2.12 -1.99 -11.89
CA VAL A 36 3.33 -1.47 -12.54
C VAL A 36 4.55 -1.68 -11.65
N LEU A 37 4.46 -1.29 -10.39
CA LEU A 37 5.56 -1.41 -9.42
C LEU A 37 5.99 -2.86 -9.19
N LEU A 38 5.05 -3.80 -9.05
CA LEU A 38 5.35 -5.21 -8.84
C LEU A 38 6.10 -5.82 -10.04
N ASN A 39 5.76 -5.41 -11.26
CA ASN A 39 6.51 -5.81 -12.45
C ASN A 39 7.93 -5.24 -12.47
N GLU A 40 8.14 -4.02 -11.95
CA GLU A 40 9.46 -3.40 -11.84
C GLU A 40 10.33 -4.04 -10.75
N ILE A 41 9.75 -4.39 -9.60
CA ILE A 41 10.46 -5.05 -8.50
C ILE A 41 11.00 -6.41 -8.94
N GLY A 42 10.24 -7.18 -9.72
CA GLY A 42 10.67 -8.47 -10.30
C GLY A 42 11.01 -9.58 -9.29
N ASP A 43 10.85 -9.33 -7.98
CA ASP A 43 11.07 -10.29 -6.90
C ASP A 43 9.82 -11.15 -6.69
N ARG A 44 10.04 -12.41 -6.30
CA ARG A 44 8.97 -13.35 -5.91
C ARG A 44 8.34 -12.98 -4.56
N ASN A 45 9.05 -12.21 -3.74
CA ASN A 45 8.62 -11.84 -2.39
C ASN A 45 8.61 -10.33 -2.25
N VAL A 46 7.45 -9.74 -1.97
CA VAL A 46 7.31 -8.30 -1.75
C VAL A 46 6.76 -8.06 -0.35
N GLN A 47 7.33 -7.09 0.36
CA GLN A 47 6.93 -6.72 1.71
C GLN A 47 6.24 -5.35 1.72
N PHE A 48 5.12 -5.25 2.44
CA PHE A 48 4.39 -4.00 2.59
C PHE A 48 3.46 -4.05 3.80
N PHE A 49 2.99 -2.88 4.24
CA PHE A 49 1.99 -2.76 5.30
C PHE A 49 0.73 -2.12 4.76
N ILE A 50 -0.42 -2.66 5.16
CA ILE A 50 -1.73 -2.11 4.83
C ILE A 50 -2.50 -1.78 6.10
N VAL A 51 -3.40 -0.81 6.03
CA VAL A 51 -4.44 -0.64 7.05
C VAL A 51 -5.54 -1.66 6.77
N SER A 52 -6.04 -2.34 7.79
CA SER A 52 -7.23 -3.18 7.64
C SER A 52 -8.45 -2.28 7.39
N ARG A 53 -9.06 -2.41 6.21
CA ARG A 53 -10.23 -1.64 5.76
C ARG A 53 -11.16 -2.53 4.95
N ASP A 54 -12.44 -2.20 4.98
CA ASP A 54 -13.48 -2.92 4.25
C ASP A 54 -13.60 -2.36 2.82
N ASP A 55 -12.62 -2.71 1.98
CA ASP A 55 -12.54 -2.35 0.56
C ASP A 55 -12.00 -3.54 -0.23
N TRP A 56 -12.53 -3.76 -1.43
CA TRP A 56 -12.24 -4.93 -2.26
C TRP A 56 -10.75 -5.15 -2.52
N LEU A 57 -9.97 -4.07 -2.67
CA LEU A 57 -8.53 -4.16 -2.95
C LEU A 57 -7.78 -4.64 -1.71
N PHE A 58 -8.21 -4.21 -0.52
CA PHE A 58 -7.64 -4.68 0.75
C PHE A 58 -7.98 -6.14 1.00
N SER A 59 -9.23 -6.55 0.77
CA SER A 59 -9.63 -7.95 0.88
C SER A 59 -8.80 -8.82 -0.06
N LEU A 60 -8.62 -8.42 -1.31
CA LEU A 60 -7.78 -9.13 -2.28
C LEU A 60 -6.33 -9.27 -1.80
N MET A 61 -5.73 -8.20 -1.26
CA MET A 61 -4.36 -8.23 -0.73
C MET A 61 -4.24 -9.14 0.50
N ILE A 62 -5.20 -9.08 1.42
CA ILE A 62 -5.24 -9.91 2.63
C ILE A 62 -5.41 -11.38 2.24
N ASP A 63 -6.36 -11.69 1.35
CA ASP A 63 -6.60 -13.05 0.89
C ASP A 63 -5.32 -13.64 0.29
N HIS A 64 -4.64 -12.91 -0.60
CA HIS A 64 -3.37 -13.38 -1.18
C HIS A 64 -2.28 -13.58 -0.11
N ALA A 65 -2.19 -12.71 0.90
CA ALA A 65 -1.22 -12.84 1.99
C ALA A 65 -1.54 -14.06 2.89
N LEU A 66 -2.82 -14.34 3.16
CA LEU A 66 -3.26 -15.50 3.93
C LEU A 66 -2.96 -16.82 3.21
N HIS A 67 -3.17 -16.88 1.90
CA HIS A 67 -2.85 -18.07 1.08
C HIS A 67 -1.34 -18.37 1.02
N THR A 68 -0.49 -17.40 1.33
CA THR A 68 0.98 -17.56 1.30
C THR A 68 1.61 -17.69 2.69
N GLU A 69 0.80 -17.79 3.76
CA GLU A 69 1.22 -17.86 5.17
C GLU A 69 2.16 -16.72 5.61
N ARG A 70 2.09 -15.56 4.94
CA ARG A 70 3.02 -14.43 5.15
C ARG A 70 2.30 -13.18 5.68
N PHE A 71 1.34 -13.40 6.56
CA PHE A 71 0.53 -12.35 7.15
C PHE A 71 0.87 -12.14 8.63
N GLU A 72 1.26 -10.92 9.00
CA GLU A 72 1.42 -10.50 10.40
C GLU A 72 0.50 -9.31 10.68
N ARG A 73 -0.33 -9.40 11.73
CA ARG A 73 -1.20 -8.29 12.15
C ARG A 73 -0.51 -7.45 13.23
N ARG A 74 -0.35 -6.16 12.98
CA ARG A 74 0.16 -5.19 13.97
C ARG A 74 -0.91 -4.16 14.31
N HIS A 75 -1.00 -3.78 15.59
CA HIS A 75 -1.94 -2.78 16.07
C HIS A 75 -1.18 -1.48 16.40
N SER A 76 -1.49 -0.37 15.72
CA SER A 76 -1.06 0.97 16.13
C SER A 76 -2.14 1.60 17.02
N ARG A 77 -1.75 2.24 18.11
CA ARG A 77 -2.70 2.95 19.00
C ARG A 77 -3.02 4.37 18.53
N CYS A 78 -2.29 4.90 17.55
CA CYS A 78 -2.42 6.28 17.11
C CYS A 78 -2.47 6.34 15.58
N LEU A 79 -3.64 6.65 15.04
CA LEU A 79 -3.77 7.15 13.68
C LEU A 79 -3.94 8.66 13.76
N ASN A 80 -3.17 9.42 12.99
CA ASN A 80 -3.26 10.88 12.94
C ASN A 80 -4.47 11.31 12.10
N ASP A 81 -5.40 12.07 12.69
CA ASP A 81 -6.63 12.52 12.01
C ASP A 81 -6.39 13.51 10.86
N GLN A 82 -5.19 14.11 10.78
CA GLN A 82 -4.81 15.01 9.67
C GLN A 82 -4.43 14.27 8.38
N VAL A 83 -4.37 12.95 8.43
CA VAL A 83 -4.02 12.12 7.29
C VAL A 83 -5.29 11.63 6.61
N ASN A 84 -5.40 11.84 5.28
CA ASN A 84 -6.47 11.23 4.50
C ASN A 84 -6.22 9.71 4.34
N TRP A 85 -6.57 8.95 5.37
CA TRP A 85 -6.38 7.49 5.41
C TRP A 85 -7.12 6.76 4.29
N SER A 86 -8.19 7.35 3.75
CA SER A 86 -8.94 6.75 2.65
C SER A 86 -8.08 6.55 1.39
N ALA A 87 -7.14 7.47 1.15
CA ALA A 87 -6.28 7.48 -0.03
C ALA A 87 -4.96 6.70 0.12
N ILE A 88 -4.70 6.09 1.30
CA ILE A 88 -3.42 5.41 1.58
C ILE A 88 -3.56 3.89 1.53
N PHE A 89 -3.12 3.28 0.44
CA PHE A 89 -3.22 1.84 0.21
C PHE A 89 -2.08 1.04 0.85
N ILE A 90 -0.86 1.58 0.84
CA ILE A 90 0.31 0.98 1.49
C ILE A 90 1.03 2.03 2.33
N LEU A 91 1.45 1.60 3.52
CA LEU A 91 2.09 2.42 4.52
C LEU A 91 3.56 2.07 4.72
N ASN A 92 4.36 3.09 4.99
CA ASN A 92 5.70 2.91 5.49
C ASN A 92 5.62 2.86 7.01
N MET A 93 5.28 1.69 7.57
CA MET A 93 5.41 1.46 9.00
C MET A 93 6.90 1.23 9.32
N GLY A 94 7.66 2.31 9.38
CA GLY A 94 8.93 2.38 10.09
C GLY A 94 8.62 2.83 11.52
N TYR A 95 8.30 1.90 12.41
CA TYR A 95 8.23 2.20 13.84
C TYR A 95 9.65 2.44 14.37
N ASN A 96 10.18 3.63 14.11
CA ASN A 96 11.18 4.24 14.98
C ASN A 96 10.41 5.09 15.99
N LEU A 97 9.75 4.43 16.95
CA LEU A 97 9.43 5.08 18.21
C LEU A 97 10.75 5.18 18.97
N PHE A 98 11.34 6.38 19.02
CA PHE A 98 12.30 6.74 20.06
C PHE A 98 11.54 7.57 21.10
#